data_AF-D4JFR8-F1
#
_entry.id   AF-D4JFR8-F1
#
_cell.length_a   1.000
_cell.length_b   1.000
_cell.length_c   1.000
_cell.angle_alpha   90.00
_cell.angle_beta   90.00
_cell.angle_gamma   90.00
#
_symmetry.space_group_name_H-M   'P 1'
#
loop_
_entity.id
_entity.type
_entity.pdbx_description
1 polymer ?
#
loop_
_entity_poly.entity_id
_entity_poly.type
_entity_poly.pdbx_seq_one_letter_code
_entity_poly.pdbx_strand_id
1 'polypeptide(L)'
;MARINIDGAQNVEVSIKIPCEKTPLEQLEIMEAYTKAHQESKDEDKAVRELNCLKTIFPRLFRSIEENDLIAGRLDFLPIGFGSVTSIGGVGHYCVFHKLRAFKDTLEDEKLKKRVDVLYDYWQDNDVKSIYCQDVLNDTTTGRFIDCKYPFMATARLSGMMLDYKKLVRLGVNGLIDLIEKNESNTFMEACLKTMYLFKDVIRRQIELVKDAIEKTQDEQRLKDLHLMKEDLVYILDHKPATFHQALQLFWLYALCAGCINYGRMDIVLGPYLKHDIDTGLIMKMKLIVMLNRYGL
;
A
#
# COMPACT_ATOMS: atom_id res chain seq x y z
N MET A 1 10.29 11.96 -32.18
CA MET A 1 8.98 11.28 -31.99
C MET A 1 8.05 12.25 -31.28
N ALA A 2 6.78 12.32 -31.67
CA ALA A 2 5.80 13.18 -30.99
C ALA A 2 5.52 12.63 -29.58
N ARG A 3 5.66 13.47 -28.53
CA ARG A 3 5.31 13.07 -27.16
C ARG A 3 3.80 12.86 -27.06
N ILE A 4 3.38 11.67 -26.62
CA ILE A 4 1.97 11.30 -26.54
C ILE A 4 1.33 12.01 -25.33
N ASN A 5 0.22 12.72 -25.52
CA ASN A 5 -0.48 13.49 -24.48
C ASN A 5 -0.89 12.63 -23.27
N ILE A 6 -0.23 12.70 -22.12
CA ILE A 6 -0.47 11.85 -20.93
C ILE A 6 -1.78 12.14 -20.14
N ASP A 7 -2.60 13.11 -20.56
CA ASP A 7 -3.63 13.73 -19.70
C ASP A 7 -5.05 13.14 -19.77
N GLY A 8 -5.25 12.03 -20.47
CA GLY A 8 -6.57 11.39 -20.56
C GLY A 8 -7.06 10.80 -19.23
N ALA A 9 -8.40 10.77 -19.02
CA ALA A 9 -9.01 9.97 -17.96
C ALA A 9 -8.65 8.49 -18.18
N GLN A 10 -7.89 7.94 -17.25
CA GLN A 10 -7.15 6.69 -17.48
C GLN A 10 -7.40 5.64 -16.40
N ASN A 11 -8.09 6.02 -15.32
CA ASN A 11 -8.50 5.18 -14.21
C ASN A 11 -9.99 5.45 -13.93
N VAL A 12 -10.79 4.39 -13.80
CA VAL A 12 -12.19 4.49 -13.35
C VAL A 12 -12.21 4.12 -11.86
N GLU A 13 -12.70 5.03 -11.02
CA GLU A 13 -12.78 4.83 -9.57
C GLU A 13 -14.24 4.63 -9.16
N VAL A 14 -14.50 3.64 -8.30
CA VAL A 14 -15.86 3.15 -8.00
C VAL A 14 -16.32 3.54 -6.59
N SER A 15 -15.44 4.08 -5.74
CA SER A 15 -15.70 4.35 -4.32
C SER A 15 -15.57 5.83 -3.95
N ILE A 16 -16.39 6.28 -2.98
CA ILE A 16 -16.30 7.60 -2.37
C ILE A 16 -14.95 7.70 -1.66
N LYS A 17 -14.14 8.68 -2.06
CA LYS A 17 -12.80 8.86 -1.49
C LYS A 17 -12.86 9.56 -0.14
N ILE A 18 -12.21 8.95 0.83
CA ILE A 18 -11.86 9.63 2.08
C ILE A 18 -10.74 10.63 1.74
N PRO A 19 -10.87 11.92 2.09
CA PRO A 19 -9.80 12.90 1.91
C PRO A 19 -8.50 12.46 2.58
N CYS A 20 -7.37 12.77 1.97
CA CYS A 20 -6.04 12.50 2.53
C CYS A 20 -5.91 13.14 3.92
N GLU A 21 -5.40 12.41 4.92
CA GLU A 21 -5.23 12.96 6.28
C GLU A 21 -4.08 13.97 6.34
N LYS A 22 -3.08 13.79 5.49
CA LYS A 22 -1.89 14.66 5.44
C LYS A 22 -2.24 16.03 4.88
N THR A 23 -1.67 17.06 5.47
CA THR A 23 -1.77 18.44 4.96
C THR A 23 -1.18 18.53 3.54
N PRO A 24 -1.57 19.54 2.73
CA PRO A 24 -1.01 19.70 1.39
C PRO A 24 0.52 19.79 1.38
N LEU A 25 1.12 20.45 2.37
CA LEU A 25 2.58 20.54 2.48
C LEU A 25 3.22 19.16 2.73
N GLU A 26 2.67 18.38 3.66
CA GLU A 26 3.17 17.02 3.92
C GLU A 26 3.02 16.11 2.69
N GLN A 27 1.90 16.21 1.97
CA GLN A 27 1.72 15.46 0.72
C GLN A 27 2.81 15.80 -0.31
N LEU A 28 3.09 17.09 -0.49
CA LEU A 28 4.15 17.56 -1.39
C LEU A 28 5.53 17.03 -0.97
N GLU A 29 5.88 17.13 0.30
CA GLU A 29 7.17 16.65 0.82
C GLU A 29 7.34 15.13 0.67
N ILE A 30 6.26 14.35 0.83
CA ILE A 30 6.30 12.90 0.61
C ILE A 30 6.58 12.61 -0.87
N MET A 31 5.89 13.28 -1.78
CA MET A 31 6.09 13.09 -3.22
C MET A 31 7.48 13.54 -3.68
N GLU A 32 8.02 14.62 -3.11
CA GLU A 32 9.40 15.05 -3.35
C GLU A 32 10.43 14.05 -2.83
N ALA A 33 10.24 13.55 -1.60
CA ALA A 33 11.14 12.55 -1.02
C ALA A 33 11.16 11.26 -1.87
N TYR A 34 9.99 10.79 -2.31
CA TYR A 34 9.86 9.65 -3.21
C TYR A 34 10.57 9.90 -4.55
N THR A 35 10.35 11.07 -5.15
CA THR A 35 10.97 11.47 -6.43
C THR A 35 12.49 11.53 -6.30
N LYS A 36 13.00 12.15 -5.23
CA LYS A 36 14.42 12.23 -4.92
C LYS A 36 15.05 10.84 -4.74
N ALA A 37 14.40 9.94 -3.98
CA ALA A 37 14.89 8.58 -3.80
C ALA A 37 14.99 7.80 -5.13
N HIS A 38 14.02 7.99 -6.04
CA HIS A 38 14.07 7.40 -7.38
C HIS A 38 15.21 7.99 -8.23
N GLN A 39 15.42 9.31 -8.17
CA GLN A 39 16.50 10.00 -8.88
C GLN A 39 17.89 9.56 -8.41
N GLU A 40 18.10 9.52 -7.10
CA GLU A 40 19.38 9.17 -6.49
C GLU A 40 19.72 7.68 -6.69
N SER A 41 18.70 6.83 -6.90
CA SER A 41 18.88 5.39 -7.13
C SER A 41 18.78 5.02 -8.62
N LYS A 42 18.94 5.96 -9.56
CA LYS A 42 18.73 5.70 -11.00
C LYS A 42 19.68 4.65 -11.58
N ASP A 43 20.90 4.58 -11.07
CA ASP A 43 21.99 3.71 -11.52
C ASP A 43 22.12 2.45 -10.64
N GLU A 44 21.25 2.30 -9.64
CA GLU A 44 21.18 1.14 -8.74
C GLU A 44 20.37 -0.01 -9.38
N ASP A 45 20.49 -1.21 -8.79
CA ASP A 45 19.58 -2.32 -9.12
C ASP A 45 18.11 -1.93 -8.87
N LYS A 46 17.20 -2.43 -9.72
CA LYS A 46 15.77 -2.08 -9.67
C LYS A 46 15.14 -2.39 -8.31
N ALA A 47 15.52 -3.49 -7.67
CA ALA A 47 15.00 -3.87 -6.36
C ALA A 47 15.51 -2.94 -5.26
N VAL A 48 16.75 -2.46 -5.36
CA VAL A 48 17.32 -1.47 -4.44
C VAL A 48 16.65 -0.11 -4.61
N ARG A 49 16.45 0.33 -5.86
CA ARG A 49 15.70 1.57 -6.15
C ARG A 49 14.28 1.50 -5.61
N GLU A 50 13.57 0.39 -5.83
CA GLU A 50 12.22 0.19 -5.30
C GLU A 50 12.21 0.30 -3.77
N LEU A 51 13.08 -0.44 -3.09
CA LEU A 51 13.21 -0.38 -1.63
C LEU A 51 13.48 1.04 -1.12
N ASN A 52 14.40 1.78 -1.76
CA ASN A 52 14.71 3.15 -1.37
C ASN A 52 13.49 4.08 -1.51
N CYS A 53 12.70 3.90 -2.55
CA CYS A 53 11.44 4.62 -2.73
C CYS A 53 10.38 4.20 -1.70
N LEU A 54 10.24 2.90 -1.42
CA LEU A 54 9.27 2.39 -0.44
C LEU A 54 9.53 2.95 0.98
N LYS A 55 10.79 3.13 1.37
CA LYS A 55 11.16 3.74 2.67
C LYS A 55 10.65 5.17 2.85
N THR A 56 10.35 5.91 1.78
CA THR A 56 9.86 7.29 1.90
C THR A 56 8.35 7.35 2.15
N ILE A 57 7.62 6.31 1.74
CA ILE A 57 6.16 6.23 1.84
C ILE A 57 5.69 5.30 2.95
N PHE A 58 6.46 4.27 3.31
CA PHE A 58 6.16 3.41 4.44
C PHE A 58 7.09 3.72 5.61
N PRO A 59 6.54 3.95 6.82
CA PRO A 59 5.12 3.88 7.18
C PRO A 59 4.35 5.22 7.02
N ARG A 60 4.96 6.26 6.43
CA ARG A 60 4.42 7.63 6.40
C ARG A 60 3.03 7.77 5.79
N LEU A 61 2.62 6.89 4.86
CA LEU A 61 1.30 6.91 4.23
C LEU A 61 0.16 6.37 5.11
N PHE A 62 0.46 5.63 6.19
CA PHE A 62 -0.58 5.14 7.09
C PHE A 62 -1.29 6.30 7.79
N ARG A 63 -2.60 6.15 7.95
CA ARG A 63 -3.49 7.11 8.62
C ARG A 63 -3.63 6.77 10.10
N SER A 64 -4.14 7.71 10.87
CA SER A 64 -4.55 7.48 12.25
C SER A 64 -5.63 6.39 12.39
N ILE A 65 -5.73 5.84 13.60
CA ILE A 65 -6.78 4.87 13.97
C ILE A 65 -8.10 5.61 14.16
N GLU A 66 -9.14 5.16 13.46
CA GLU A 66 -10.49 5.72 13.60
C GLU A 66 -11.24 5.08 14.76
N GLU A 67 -12.31 5.75 15.21
CA GLU A 67 -13.11 5.39 16.39
C GLU A 67 -13.62 3.94 16.34
N ASN A 68 -13.91 3.43 15.15
CA ASN A 68 -14.53 2.14 14.94
C ASN A 68 -13.60 1.05 14.36
N ASP A 69 -12.31 1.34 14.22
CA ASP A 69 -11.35 0.38 13.67
C ASP A 69 -11.10 -0.76 14.67
N LEU A 70 -11.27 -2.02 14.23
CA LEU A 70 -11.01 -3.22 15.02
C LEU A 70 -9.64 -3.83 14.73
N ILE A 71 -9.05 -3.55 13.56
CA ILE A 71 -7.64 -3.79 13.24
C ILE A 71 -7.00 -2.49 12.73
N ALA A 72 -5.70 -2.34 12.94
CA ALA A 72 -4.92 -1.20 12.48
C ALA A 72 -4.60 -1.31 10.99
N GLY A 73 -4.55 -0.17 10.31
CA GLY A 73 -4.08 -0.05 8.93
C GLY A 73 -5.12 0.57 8.00
N ARG A 74 -4.87 1.81 7.60
CA ARG A 74 -5.54 2.52 6.52
C ARG A 74 -4.49 3.39 5.83
N LEU A 75 -4.51 3.49 4.51
CA LEU A 75 -3.50 4.24 3.74
C LEU A 75 -4.10 5.46 3.07
N ASP A 76 -3.32 6.53 3.01
CA ASP A 76 -3.49 7.58 2.02
C ASP A 76 -2.77 7.21 0.72
N PHE A 77 -3.36 7.59 -0.41
CA PHE A 77 -2.77 7.42 -1.73
C PHE A 77 -2.51 8.77 -2.37
N LEU A 78 -1.23 9.07 -2.61
CA LEU A 78 -0.80 10.32 -3.22
C LEU A 78 -0.72 10.19 -4.75
N PRO A 79 -0.71 11.32 -5.49
CA PRO A 79 -0.55 11.30 -6.94
C PRO A 79 0.74 10.65 -7.45
N ILE A 80 1.81 10.65 -6.65
CA ILE A 80 3.10 10.00 -6.95
C ILE A 80 3.36 8.92 -5.90
N GLY A 81 3.80 7.74 -6.32
CA GLY A 81 4.14 6.66 -5.40
C GLY A 81 4.44 5.33 -6.09
N PHE A 82 4.29 4.25 -5.31
CA PHE A 82 4.41 2.88 -5.79
C PHE A 82 3.10 2.12 -5.59
N GLY A 83 2.70 1.29 -6.55
CA GLY A 83 1.51 0.46 -6.40
C GLY A 83 1.46 -0.70 -7.39
N SER A 84 0.53 -1.64 -7.18
CA SER A 84 0.34 -2.79 -8.09
C SER A 84 -0.85 -2.60 -9.03
N VAL A 85 -1.87 -1.84 -8.62
CA VAL A 85 -3.13 -1.66 -9.35
C VAL A 85 -3.63 -0.22 -9.28
N THR A 86 -4.40 0.18 -10.28
CA THR A 86 -4.89 1.56 -10.43
C THR A 86 -5.85 2.02 -9.34
N SER A 87 -6.50 1.09 -8.63
CA SER A 87 -7.40 1.41 -7.51
C SER A 87 -6.67 1.84 -6.23
N ILE A 88 -5.36 1.60 -6.14
CA ILE A 88 -4.51 1.96 -5.00
C ILE A 88 -3.42 2.96 -5.39
N GLY A 89 -3.76 3.89 -6.29
CA GLY A 89 -2.84 4.89 -6.82
C GLY A 89 -2.50 4.64 -8.29
N GLY A 90 -1.62 3.69 -8.55
CA GLY A 90 -1.10 3.36 -9.88
C GLY A 90 -0.26 2.08 -9.91
N VAL A 91 0.44 1.84 -11.02
CA VAL A 91 1.18 0.59 -11.27
C VAL A 91 2.67 0.87 -11.36
N GLY A 92 3.48 0.12 -10.60
CA GLY A 92 4.91 0.35 -10.43
C GLY A 92 5.19 1.72 -9.83
N HIS A 93 6.31 2.35 -10.24
CA HIS A 93 6.55 3.77 -9.98
C HIS A 93 5.59 4.60 -10.83
N TYR A 94 4.62 5.23 -10.18
CA TYR A 94 3.52 5.90 -10.88
C TYR A 94 3.49 7.40 -10.63
N CYS A 95 2.98 8.13 -11.61
CA CYS A 95 2.45 9.48 -11.44
C CYS A 95 1.06 9.57 -12.08
N VAL A 96 0.05 9.88 -11.27
CA VAL A 96 -1.31 10.16 -11.76
C VAL A 96 -1.42 11.65 -12.07
N PHE A 97 -0.96 12.03 -13.27
CA PHE A 97 -0.78 13.42 -13.70
C PHE A 97 -2.01 14.34 -13.48
N HIS A 98 -3.22 13.87 -13.79
CA HIS A 98 -4.43 14.67 -13.57
C HIS A 98 -4.71 14.92 -12.07
N LYS A 99 -4.38 13.96 -11.19
CA LYS A 99 -4.48 14.17 -9.73
C LYS A 99 -3.37 15.07 -9.22
N LEU A 100 -2.17 15.00 -9.80
CA LEU A 100 -1.07 15.89 -9.44
C LEU A 100 -1.41 17.35 -9.79
N ARG A 101 -2.03 17.59 -10.95
CA ARG A 101 -2.57 18.92 -11.31
C ARG A 101 -3.70 19.37 -10.39
N ALA A 102 -4.68 18.52 -10.13
CA ALA A 102 -5.76 18.85 -9.19
C ALA A 102 -5.21 19.19 -7.79
N PHE A 103 -4.17 18.47 -7.34
CA PHE A 103 -3.45 18.79 -6.12
C PHE A 103 -2.76 20.16 -6.22
N LYS A 104 -2.06 20.48 -7.31
CA LYS A 104 -1.47 21.79 -7.56
C LYS A 104 -2.50 22.93 -7.44
N ASP A 105 -3.70 22.71 -7.97
CA ASP A 105 -4.78 23.71 -7.96
C ASP A 105 -5.33 23.96 -6.54
N THR A 106 -5.08 23.05 -5.60
CA THR A 106 -5.43 23.24 -4.18
C THR A 106 -4.42 24.09 -3.40
N LEU A 107 -3.24 24.34 -3.96
CA LEU A 107 -2.19 25.11 -3.31
C LEU A 107 -2.38 26.60 -3.60
N GLU A 108 -2.30 27.45 -2.57
CA GLU A 108 -2.39 28.91 -2.74
C GLU A 108 -1.03 29.53 -3.10
N ASP A 109 0.07 29.00 -2.53
CA ASP A 109 1.42 29.54 -2.72
C ASP A 109 2.03 29.11 -4.07
N GLU A 110 2.33 30.10 -4.91
CA GLU A 110 2.99 29.92 -6.20
C GLU A 110 4.36 29.24 -6.11
N LYS A 111 5.09 29.37 -4.99
CA LYS A 111 6.35 28.63 -4.77
C LYS A 111 6.08 27.13 -4.62
N LEU A 112 5.01 26.74 -3.93
CA LEU A 112 4.63 25.34 -3.79
C LEU A 112 4.13 24.77 -5.13
N LYS A 113 3.40 25.55 -5.91
CA LYS A 113 2.99 25.17 -7.27
C LYS A 113 4.19 24.88 -8.18
N LYS A 114 5.24 25.71 -8.13
CA LYS A 114 6.48 25.46 -8.89
C LYS A 114 7.19 24.17 -8.47
N ARG A 115 7.16 23.82 -7.17
CA ARG A 115 7.67 22.52 -6.70
C ARG A 115 6.90 21.36 -7.33
N VAL A 116 5.57 21.47 -7.44
CA VAL A 116 4.75 20.46 -8.14
C VAL A 116 5.11 20.37 -9.62
N ASP A 117 5.40 21.48 -10.29
CA ASP A 117 5.83 21.47 -11.70
C ASP A 117 7.13 20.68 -11.91
N VAL A 118 8.10 20.83 -11.00
CA VAL A 118 9.35 20.02 -11.04
C VAL A 118 9.05 18.53 -10.94
N LEU A 119 8.11 18.13 -10.09
CA LEU A 119 7.68 16.73 -9.99
C LEU A 119 6.99 16.26 -11.26
N TYR A 120 6.09 17.08 -11.79
CA TYR A 120 5.36 16.79 -13.02
C TYR A 120 6.31 16.49 -14.18
N ASP A 121 7.26 17.41 -14.42
CA ASP A 121 8.24 17.31 -15.50
C ASP A 121 9.11 16.05 -15.38
N TYR A 122 9.57 15.75 -14.17
CA TYR A 122 10.37 14.54 -13.93
C TYR A 122 9.60 13.26 -14.22
N TRP A 123 8.35 13.15 -13.75
CA TRP A 123 7.59 11.92 -13.87
C TRP A 123 7.08 11.65 -15.29
N GLN A 124 7.04 12.64 -16.19
CA GLN A 124 6.68 12.41 -17.60
C GLN A 124 7.53 11.33 -18.27
N ASP A 125 8.80 11.26 -17.89
CA ASP A 125 9.78 10.34 -18.46
C ASP A 125 10.04 9.11 -17.54
N ASN A 126 9.50 9.10 -16.31
CA ASN A 126 9.80 8.07 -15.29
C ASN A 126 8.58 7.27 -14.81
N ASP A 127 7.36 7.70 -15.13
CA ASP A 127 6.13 6.96 -14.84
C ASP A 127 6.07 5.68 -15.68
N VAL A 128 5.84 4.53 -15.03
CA VAL A 128 5.82 3.21 -15.68
C VAL A 128 4.83 3.15 -16.84
N LYS A 129 3.65 3.76 -16.68
CA LYS A 129 2.64 3.76 -17.72
C LYS A 129 3.04 4.63 -18.90
N SER A 130 3.68 5.77 -18.65
CA SER A 130 4.18 6.69 -19.67
C SER A 130 5.29 6.03 -20.49
N ILE A 131 6.26 5.37 -19.82
CA ILE A 131 7.30 4.57 -20.48
C ILE A 131 6.69 3.47 -21.34
N TYR A 132 5.77 2.67 -20.79
CA TYR A 132 5.10 1.61 -21.54
C TYR A 132 4.31 2.14 -22.74
N CYS A 133 3.52 3.20 -22.56
CA CYS A 133 2.74 3.80 -23.63
C CYS A 133 3.61 4.36 -24.76
N GLN A 134 4.77 4.94 -24.43
CA GLN A 134 5.70 5.45 -25.44
C GLN A 134 6.30 4.34 -26.30
N ASP A 135 6.45 3.14 -25.75
CA ASP A 135 7.00 1.97 -26.44
C ASP A 135 5.97 1.27 -27.34
N VAL A 136 4.73 1.10 -26.85
CA VAL A 136 3.76 0.22 -27.54
C VAL A 136 2.71 0.93 -28.40
N LEU A 137 2.41 2.21 -28.13
CA LEU A 137 1.36 2.93 -28.86
C LEU A 137 1.83 3.29 -30.28
N ASN A 138 0.93 3.14 -31.24
CA ASN A 138 1.19 3.50 -32.63
C ASN A 138 -0.11 3.88 -33.35
N ASP A 139 0.02 4.59 -34.46
CA ASP A 139 -1.12 5.20 -35.16
C ASP A 139 -1.97 4.21 -35.98
N THR A 140 -1.68 2.90 -35.94
CA THR A 140 -2.36 1.90 -36.78
C THR A 140 -3.10 0.83 -35.99
N THR A 141 -2.49 0.33 -34.90
CA THR A 141 -2.87 -0.95 -34.30
C THR A 141 -3.10 -0.82 -32.80
N THR A 142 -2.30 -0.02 -32.09
CA THR A 142 -2.29 -0.01 -30.63
C THR A 142 -2.64 1.37 -30.10
N GLY A 143 -3.87 1.48 -29.58
CA GLY A 143 -4.39 2.66 -28.92
C GLY A 143 -4.30 2.57 -27.41
N ARG A 144 -4.73 3.63 -26.74
CA ARG A 144 -4.79 3.69 -25.28
C ARG A 144 -5.96 2.88 -24.73
N PHE A 145 -5.92 2.61 -23.44
CA PHE A 145 -7.05 2.03 -22.72
C PHE A 145 -8.33 2.87 -22.94
N ILE A 146 -9.40 2.21 -23.41
CA ILE A 146 -10.71 2.78 -23.78
C ILE A 146 -10.69 3.59 -25.09
N ASP A 147 -9.60 3.56 -25.87
CA ASP A 147 -9.60 4.12 -27.22
C ASP A 147 -10.10 3.09 -28.24
N CYS A 148 -11.40 3.10 -28.49
CA CYS A 148 -12.07 2.16 -29.41
C CYS A 148 -11.72 2.38 -30.90
N LYS A 149 -10.88 3.37 -31.24
CA LYS A 149 -10.44 3.58 -32.63
C LYS A 149 -9.42 2.52 -33.08
N TYR A 150 -8.74 1.89 -32.13
CA TYR A 150 -7.65 0.96 -32.41
C TYR A 150 -8.08 -0.48 -32.13
N PRO A 151 -7.58 -1.46 -32.91
CA PRO A 151 -7.91 -2.87 -32.71
C PRO A 151 -7.32 -3.43 -31.41
N PHE A 152 -6.24 -2.85 -30.89
CA PHE A 152 -5.63 -3.24 -29.62
C PHE A 152 -5.55 -2.07 -28.65
N MET A 153 -5.94 -2.28 -27.39
CA MET A 153 -5.82 -1.29 -26.33
C MET A 153 -4.68 -1.65 -25.38
N ALA A 154 -3.65 -0.81 -25.34
CA ALA A 154 -2.55 -0.94 -24.40
C ALA A 154 -2.96 -0.49 -22.99
N THR A 155 -2.62 -1.31 -22.00
CA THR A 155 -2.80 -0.98 -20.58
C THR A 155 -1.67 -1.58 -19.75
N ALA A 156 -1.09 -0.78 -18.86
CA ALA A 156 -0.14 -1.26 -17.87
C ALA A 156 -0.91 -1.64 -16.60
N ARG A 157 -1.01 -2.94 -16.31
CA ARG A 157 -1.66 -3.47 -15.10
C ARG A 157 -0.88 -4.66 -14.55
N LEU A 158 -0.58 -4.65 -13.25
CA LEU A 158 -0.14 -5.82 -12.50
C LEU A 158 -1.36 -6.38 -11.75
N SER A 159 -2.35 -6.87 -12.51
CA SER A 159 -3.58 -7.43 -11.93
C SER A 159 -3.50 -8.96 -11.82
N GLY A 160 -4.30 -9.54 -10.94
CA GLY A 160 -4.36 -10.99 -10.74
C GLY A 160 -3.29 -11.55 -9.80
N MET A 161 -2.50 -10.71 -9.13
CA MET A 161 -1.60 -11.18 -8.08
C MET A 161 -2.42 -11.79 -6.95
N MET A 162 -2.07 -12.99 -6.53
CA MET A 162 -2.56 -13.62 -5.30
C MET A 162 -1.33 -14.02 -4.48
N LEU A 163 -1.16 -13.37 -3.34
CA LEU A 163 -0.05 -13.68 -2.44
C LEU A 163 -0.31 -14.99 -1.69
N ASP A 164 0.75 -15.68 -1.29
CA ASP A 164 0.65 -16.88 -0.45
C ASP A 164 0.41 -16.47 1.02
N TYR A 165 -0.81 -16.02 1.32
CA TYR A 165 -1.20 -15.63 2.66
C TYR A 165 -1.19 -16.81 3.64
N LYS A 166 -1.34 -18.05 3.14
CA LYS A 166 -1.20 -19.26 3.96
C LYS A 166 0.22 -19.39 4.49
N LYS A 167 1.23 -19.12 3.67
CA LYS A 167 2.64 -19.07 4.09
C LYS A 167 2.89 -17.91 5.06
N LEU A 168 2.31 -16.73 4.81
CA LEU A 168 2.42 -15.58 5.72
C LEU A 168 1.96 -15.92 7.14
N VAL A 169 0.72 -16.42 7.31
CA VAL A 169 0.19 -16.70 8.66
C VAL A 169 0.82 -17.92 9.30
N ARG A 170 1.29 -18.90 8.51
CA ARG A 170 2.00 -20.08 9.05
C ARG A 170 3.38 -19.74 9.61
N LEU A 171 4.11 -18.84 8.94
CA LEU A 171 5.50 -18.53 9.27
C LEU A 171 5.65 -17.27 10.12
N GLY A 172 4.72 -16.32 10.02
CA GLY A 172 4.88 -14.98 10.57
C GLY A 172 5.97 -14.17 9.86
N VAL A 173 6.24 -12.96 10.36
CA VAL A 173 7.24 -12.07 9.76
C VAL A 173 8.65 -12.65 9.86
N ASN A 174 9.04 -13.11 11.05
CA ASN A 174 10.38 -13.68 11.27
C ASN A 174 10.59 -14.98 10.49
N GLY A 175 9.58 -15.86 10.38
CA GLY A 175 9.72 -17.06 9.56
C GLY A 175 9.85 -16.80 8.05
N LEU A 176 9.35 -15.65 7.55
CA LEU A 176 9.62 -15.20 6.18
C LEU A 176 11.04 -14.65 6.03
N ILE A 177 11.53 -13.90 7.03
CA ILE A 177 12.92 -13.43 7.09
C ILE A 177 13.89 -14.63 7.07
N ASP A 178 13.69 -15.61 7.95
CA ASP A 178 14.50 -16.84 8.01
C ASP A 178 14.52 -17.59 6.67
N LEU A 179 13.41 -17.54 5.93
CA LEU A 179 13.34 -18.18 4.62
C LEU A 179 14.16 -17.42 3.59
N ILE A 180 14.10 -16.09 3.58
CA ILE A 180 14.89 -15.24 2.69
C ILE A 180 16.39 -15.48 2.95
N GLU A 181 16.81 -15.46 4.22
CA GLU A 181 18.22 -15.63 4.63
C GLU A 181 18.81 -17.01 4.29
N LYS A 182 17.97 -18.04 4.12
CA LYS A 182 18.41 -19.38 3.69
C LYS A 182 18.70 -19.49 2.20
N ASN A 183 18.30 -18.52 1.39
CA ASN A 183 18.62 -18.50 -0.04
C ASN A 183 20.03 -17.97 -0.28
N GLU A 184 20.57 -18.22 -1.46
CA GLU A 184 21.83 -17.61 -1.88
C GLU A 184 21.71 -16.08 -1.90
N SER A 185 22.68 -15.41 -1.26
CA SER A 185 22.67 -13.95 -1.17
C SER A 185 22.93 -13.32 -2.53
N ASN A 186 22.06 -12.41 -2.91
CA ASN A 186 22.23 -11.52 -4.05
C ASN A 186 21.50 -10.21 -3.78
N THR A 187 21.69 -9.21 -4.64
CA THR A 187 21.11 -7.87 -4.48
C THR A 187 19.58 -7.90 -4.31
N PHE A 188 18.89 -8.78 -5.04
CA PHE A 188 17.44 -8.94 -4.91
C PHE A 188 17.05 -9.53 -3.55
N MET A 189 17.72 -10.60 -3.10
CA MET A 189 17.45 -11.22 -1.80
C MET A 189 17.73 -10.27 -0.63
N GLU A 190 18.80 -9.46 -0.73
CA GLU A 190 19.09 -8.42 0.26
C GLU A 190 18.02 -7.32 0.29
N ALA A 191 17.51 -6.91 -0.88
CA ALA A 191 16.41 -5.97 -0.97
C ALA A 191 15.11 -6.55 -0.38
N CYS A 192 14.80 -7.81 -0.65
CA CYS A 192 13.67 -8.52 -0.03
C CYS A 192 13.79 -8.56 1.50
N LEU A 193 14.98 -8.89 2.03
CA LEU A 193 15.25 -8.92 3.46
C LEU A 193 15.01 -7.53 4.10
N LYS A 194 15.60 -6.48 3.53
CA LYS A 194 15.42 -5.10 3.99
C LYS A 194 13.97 -4.64 3.88
N THR A 195 13.22 -5.11 2.89
CA THR A 195 11.78 -4.84 2.74
C THR A 195 10.97 -5.48 3.88
N MET A 196 11.33 -6.70 4.32
CA MET A 196 10.69 -7.31 5.48
C MET A 196 10.96 -6.54 6.78
N TYR A 197 12.16 -5.96 6.95
CA TYR A 197 12.42 -5.07 8.07
C TYR A 197 11.64 -3.75 7.98
N LEU A 198 11.49 -3.19 6.78
CA LEU A 198 10.60 -2.05 6.56
C LEU A 198 9.14 -2.39 6.93
N PHE A 199 8.69 -3.62 6.67
CA PHE A 199 7.38 -4.09 7.12
C PHE A 199 7.28 -4.17 8.66
N LYS A 200 8.36 -4.55 9.37
CA LYS A 200 8.40 -4.46 10.84
C LYS A 200 8.29 -3.00 11.30
N ASP A 201 8.91 -2.05 10.59
CA ASP A 201 8.77 -0.62 10.90
C ASP A 201 7.34 -0.11 10.69
N VAL A 202 6.62 -0.65 9.70
CA VAL A 202 5.19 -0.43 9.55
C VAL A 202 4.40 -0.91 10.76
N ILE A 203 4.61 -2.13 11.22
CA ILE A 203 3.92 -2.67 12.40
C ILE A 203 4.24 -1.81 13.63
N ARG A 204 5.51 -1.40 13.83
CA ARG A 204 5.89 -0.48 14.91
C ARG A 204 5.17 0.85 14.84
N ARG A 205 5.04 1.44 13.65
CA ARG A 205 4.27 2.68 13.49
C ARG A 205 2.79 2.47 13.82
N GLN A 206 2.20 1.34 13.46
CA GLN A 206 0.81 1.04 13.86
C GLN A 206 0.67 0.96 15.39
N ILE A 207 1.65 0.37 16.09
CA ILE A 207 1.65 0.34 17.56
C ILE A 207 1.61 1.76 18.14
N GLU A 208 2.41 2.69 17.60
CA GLU A 208 2.39 4.09 18.05
C GLU A 208 1.05 4.77 17.74
N LEU A 209 0.47 4.56 16.55
CA LEU A 209 -0.85 5.13 16.22
C LEU A 209 -1.98 4.61 17.12
N VAL A 210 -1.89 3.35 17.55
CA VAL A 210 -2.84 2.77 18.52
C VAL A 210 -2.63 3.37 19.91
N LYS A 211 -1.40 3.64 20.34
CA LYS A 211 -1.13 4.36 21.60
C LYS A 211 -1.73 5.77 21.57
N ASP A 212 -1.53 6.51 20.48
CA ASP A 212 -2.12 7.84 20.29
C ASP A 212 -3.66 7.80 20.38
N ALA A 213 -4.30 6.73 19.88
CA ALA A 213 -5.74 6.54 19.97
C ALA A 213 -6.22 6.19 21.38
N ILE A 214 -5.44 5.40 22.14
CA ILE A 214 -5.72 5.07 23.55
C ILE A 214 -5.75 6.35 24.40
N GLU A 215 -4.80 7.26 24.18
CA GLU A 215 -4.72 8.52 24.94
C GLU A 215 -5.90 9.47 24.67
N LYS A 216 -6.57 9.32 23.52
CA LYS A 216 -7.64 10.22 23.06
C LYS A 216 -9.06 9.74 23.41
N THR A 217 -9.21 8.54 23.97
CA THR A 217 -10.54 7.99 24.30
C THR A 217 -10.68 7.75 25.80
N GLN A 218 -11.92 7.88 26.28
CA GLN A 218 -12.32 7.53 27.64
C GLN A 218 -13.37 6.40 27.65
N ASP A 219 -13.76 5.89 26.47
CA ASP A 219 -14.70 4.78 26.35
C ASP A 219 -14.01 3.46 26.74
N GLU A 220 -14.48 2.85 27.82
CA GLU A 220 -13.92 1.60 28.35
C GLU A 220 -13.97 0.43 27.36
N GLN A 221 -15.03 0.34 26.56
CA GLN A 221 -15.16 -0.72 25.57
C GLN A 221 -14.19 -0.48 24.41
N ARG A 222 -14.06 0.76 23.96
CA ARG A 222 -13.08 1.11 22.93
C ARG A 222 -11.64 0.88 23.41
N LEU A 223 -11.34 1.20 24.66
CA LEU A 223 -10.03 0.94 25.27
C LEU A 223 -9.67 -0.54 25.23
N LYS A 224 -10.62 -1.45 25.51
CA LYS A 224 -10.38 -2.91 25.39
C LYS A 224 -10.01 -3.30 23.97
N ASP A 225 -10.72 -2.77 22.97
CA ASP A 225 -10.45 -3.08 21.57
C ASP A 225 -9.08 -2.54 21.13
N LEU A 226 -8.71 -1.32 21.54
CA LEU A 226 -7.40 -0.73 21.26
C LEU A 226 -6.25 -1.46 21.97
N HIS A 227 -6.46 -1.91 23.22
CA HIS A 227 -5.47 -2.72 23.93
C HIS A 227 -5.23 -4.06 23.24
N LEU A 228 -6.29 -4.77 22.84
CA LEU A 228 -6.17 -6.00 22.06
C LEU A 228 -5.41 -5.76 20.75
N MET A 229 -5.76 -4.70 20.01
CA MET A 229 -5.07 -4.33 18.77
C MET A 229 -3.57 -4.09 19.00
N LYS A 230 -3.22 -3.36 20.06
CA LYS A 230 -1.82 -3.09 20.42
C LYS A 230 -1.07 -4.37 20.76
N GLU A 231 -1.66 -5.21 21.60
CA GLU A 231 -1.06 -6.50 22.01
C GLU A 231 -0.81 -7.40 20.81
N ASP A 232 -1.76 -7.48 19.89
CA ASP A 232 -1.63 -8.27 18.69
C ASP A 232 -0.54 -7.74 17.74
N LEU A 233 -0.48 -6.42 17.53
CA LEU A 233 0.59 -5.79 16.74
C LEU A 233 1.98 -6.07 17.35
N VAL A 234 2.11 -5.97 18.68
CA VAL A 234 3.36 -6.32 19.38
C VAL A 234 3.69 -7.80 19.19
N TYR A 235 2.70 -8.69 19.28
CA TYR A 235 2.91 -10.13 19.14
C TYR A 235 3.40 -10.51 17.74
N ILE A 236 2.73 -10.03 16.68
CA ILE A 236 3.02 -10.40 15.28
C ILE A 236 4.34 -9.82 14.74
N LEU A 237 4.99 -8.90 15.45
CA LEU A 237 6.33 -8.43 15.11
C LEU A 237 7.33 -9.58 15.05
N ASP A 238 7.22 -10.52 15.99
CA ASP A 238 8.22 -11.54 16.21
C ASP A 238 7.69 -12.98 16.21
N HIS A 239 6.36 -13.14 16.26
CA HIS A 239 5.71 -14.44 16.32
C HIS A 239 4.78 -14.66 15.12
N LYS A 240 4.61 -15.93 14.74
CA LYS A 240 3.47 -16.32 13.88
C LYS A 240 2.18 -16.08 14.66
N PRO A 241 1.09 -15.63 14.02
CA PRO A 241 -0.18 -15.42 14.70
C PRO A 241 -0.66 -16.71 15.38
N ALA A 242 -1.28 -16.55 16.55
CA ALA A 242 -1.88 -17.64 17.33
C ALA A 242 -3.42 -17.51 17.42
N THR A 243 -3.95 -16.31 17.27
CA THR A 243 -5.39 -16.02 17.27
C THR A 243 -5.89 -15.58 15.89
N PHE A 244 -7.20 -15.59 15.70
CA PHE A 244 -7.85 -15.05 14.50
C PHE A 244 -7.56 -13.56 14.33
N HIS A 245 -7.61 -12.79 15.43
CA HIS A 245 -7.38 -11.36 15.41
C HIS A 245 -5.94 -11.03 14.97
N GLN A 246 -4.95 -11.77 15.47
CA GLN A 246 -3.55 -11.65 15.05
C GLN A 246 -3.34 -12.03 13.58
N ALA A 247 -3.94 -13.14 13.14
CA ALA A 247 -3.83 -13.61 11.76
C ALA A 247 -4.43 -12.59 10.78
N LEU A 248 -5.60 -12.04 11.13
CA LEU A 248 -6.28 -11.02 10.36
C LEU A 248 -5.48 -9.70 10.33
N GLN A 249 -4.96 -9.25 11.48
CA GLN A 249 -4.13 -8.04 11.59
C GLN A 249 -2.86 -8.14 10.75
N LEU A 250 -2.15 -9.28 10.81
CA LEU A 250 -0.94 -9.53 10.03
C LEU A 250 -1.24 -9.55 8.53
N PHE A 251 -2.27 -10.29 8.13
CA PHE A 251 -2.73 -10.36 6.75
C PHE A 251 -3.04 -8.96 6.20
N TRP A 252 -3.81 -8.17 6.96
CA TRP A 252 -4.30 -6.87 6.52
C TRP A 252 -3.17 -5.88 6.25
N LEU A 253 -2.23 -5.73 7.20
CA LEU A 253 -1.07 -4.86 7.00
C LEU A 253 -0.20 -5.32 5.84
N TYR A 254 0.02 -6.63 5.71
CA TYR A 254 0.83 -7.17 4.62
C TYR A 254 0.18 -6.92 3.25
N ALA A 255 -1.14 -7.11 3.15
CA ALA A 255 -1.89 -6.84 1.93
C ALA A 255 -1.88 -5.36 1.54
N LEU A 256 -2.00 -4.46 2.52
CA LEU A 256 -1.88 -3.01 2.32
C LEU A 256 -0.49 -2.61 1.79
N CYS A 257 0.58 -3.08 2.43
CA CYS A 257 1.95 -2.78 1.99
C CYS A 257 2.28 -3.38 0.62
N ALA A 258 1.83 -4.59 0.33
CA ALA A 258 2.01 -5.23 -0.97
C ALA A 258 1.11 -4.62 -2.07
N GLY A 259 0.15 -3.77 -1.70
CA GLY A 259 -0.85 -3.24 -2.60
C GLY A 259 -1.70 -4.34 -3.26
N CYS A 260 -1.93 -5.47 -2.60
CA CYS A 260 -2.69 -6.57 -3.19
C CYS A 260 -4.15 -6.50 -2.75
N ILE A 261 -5.08 -6.42 -3.71
CA ILE A 261 -6.53 -6.34 -3.44
C ILE A 261 -7.26 -7.67 -3.64
N ASN A 262 -6.58 -8.68 -4.18
CA ASN A 262 -7.13 -10.02 -4.33
C ASN A 262 -6.65 -10.89 -3.16
N TYR A 263 -7.57 -11.16 -2.22
CA TYR A 263 -7.23 -11.87 -0.98
C TYR A 263 -7.32 -13.40 -1.10
N GLY A 264 -8.01 -13.90 -2.13
CA GLY A 264 -8.17 -15.33 -2.36
C GLY A 264 -9.04 -16.02 -1.32
N ARG A 265 -8.72 -17.28 -1.02
CA ARG A 265 -9.50 -18.13 -0.10
C ARG A 265 -9.18 -17.83 1.35
N MET A 266 -9.62 -16.67 1.82
CA MET A 266 -9.40 -16.21 3.20
C MET A 266 -10.07 -17.12 4.23
N ASP A 267 -11.12 -17.84 3.85
CA ASP A 267 -11.72 -18.91 4.66
C ASP A 267 -10.74 -20.05 4.93
N ILE A 268 -9.86 -20.39 4.00
CA ILE A 268 -8.80 -21.40 4.20
C ILE A 268 -7.66 -20.84 5.04
N VAL A 269 -7.31 -19.57 4.83
CA VAL A 269 -6.19 -18.90 5.52
C VAL A 269 -6.52 -18.63 6.99
N LEU A 270 -7.69 -18.05 7.25
CA LEU A 270 -8.12 -17.62 8.58
C LEU A 270 -9.03 -18.63 9.30
N GLY A 271 -9.68 -19.54 8.56
CA GLY A 271 -10.61 -20.52 9.12
C GLY A 271 -10.05 -21.37 10.27
N PRO A 272 -8.80 -21.87 10.21
CA PRO A 272 -8.20 -22.62 11.32
C PRO A 272 -8.10 -21.78 12.61
N TYR A 273 -7.71 -20.51 12.49
CA TYR A 273 -7.61 -19.58 13.62
C TYR A 273 -8.99 -19.24 14.18
N LEU A 274 -9.96 -19.02 13.29
CA LEU A 274 -11.33 -18.76 13.69
C LEU A 274 -11.92 -19.95 14.46
N LYS A 275 -11.72 -21.17 13.96
CA LYS A 275 -12.19 -22.38 14.64
C LYS A 275 -11.58 -22.50 16.03
N HIS A 276 -10.26 -22.32 16.12
CA HIS A 276 -9.54 -22.34 17.40
C HIS A 276 -10.12 -21.33 18.40
N ASP A 277 -10.32 -20.08 17.99
CA ASP A 277 -10.80 -19.03 18.89
C ASP A 277 -12.26 -19.23 19.33
N ILE A 278 -13.10 -19.84 18.49
CA ILE A 278 -14.45 -20.24 18.86
C ILE A 278 -14.42 -21.41 19.86
N ASP A 279 -13.64 -22.45 19.58
CA ASP A 279 -13.56 -23.65 20.42
C ASP A 279 -12.99 -23.33 21.82
N THR A 280 -12.11 -22.34 21.91
CA THR A 280 -11.47 -21.89 23.17
C THR A 280 -12.21 -20.75 23.86
N GLY A 281 -13.27 -20.21 23.25
CA GLY A 281 -14.07 -19.11 23.81
C GLY A 281 -13.40 -17.73 23.74
N LEU A 282 -12.32 -17.58 22.97
CA LEU A 282 -11.62 -16.30 22.77
C LEU A 282 -12.44 -15.30 21.94
N ILE A 283 -13.23 -15.78 20.98
CA ILE A 283 -14.11 -14.93 20.16
C ILE A 283 -15.55 -15.44 20.19
N MET A 284 -16.48 -14.53 20.44
CA MET A 284 -17.92 -14.75 20.25
C MET A 284 -18.30 -14.47 18.79
N LYS A 285 -19.14 -15.34 18.20
CA LYS A 285 -19.59 -15.25 16.79
C LYS A 285 -20.12 -13.88 16.37
N MET A 286 -20.73 -13.11 17.28
CA MET A 286 -21.27 -11.78 16.96
C MET A 286 -20.17 -10.73 16.72
N LYS A 287 -19.07 -10.76 17.49
CA LYS A 287 -17.92 -9.87 17.27
C LYS A 287 -17.23 -10.16 15.94
N LEU A 288 -17.22 -11.42 15.52
CA LEU A 288 -16.68 -11.84 14.23
C LEU A 288 -17.43 -11.23 13.03
N ILE A 289 -18.76 -11.29 13.03
CA ILE A 289 -19.58 -10.76 11.93
C ILE A 289 -19.33 -9.26 11.76
N VAL A 290 -19.17 -8.54 12.88
CA VAL A 290 -18.85 -7.12 12.87
C VAL A 290 -17.46 -6.87 12.27
N MET A 291 -16.45 -7.69 12.61
CA MET A 291 -15.12 -7.57 12.02
C MET A 291 -15.14 -7.82 10.51
N LEU A 292 -15.70 -8.93 10.05
CA LEU A 292 -15.65 -9.30 8.62
C LEU A 292 -16.41 -8.29 7.74
N ASN A 293 -17.60 -7.87 8.15
CA ASN A 293 -18.39 -6.88 7.40
C ASN A 293 -17.69 -5.52 7.27
N ARG A 294 -16.88 -5.11 8.27
CA ARG A 294 -16.18 -3.81 8.24
C ARG A 294 -15.02 -3.78 7.27
N TYR A 295 -14.37 -4.90 7.02
CA TYR A 295 -13.18 -4.99 6.16
C TYR A 295 -13.46 -5.61 4.78
N GLY A 296 -14.73 -5.87 4.46
CA GLY A 296 -15.14 -6.43 3.17
C GLY A 296 -14.58 -7.83 2.91
N LEU A 297 -14.43 -8.62 3.98
CA LEU A 297 -13.92 -10.00 3.97
C LEU A 297 -15.03 -11.04 4.08
#